data_AF-A0A7C7UMZ4-F1
#
_entry.id   AF-A0A7C7UMZ4-F1
#
_cell.length_a   1.000
_cell.length_b   1.000
_cell.length_c   1.000
_cell.angle_alpha   90.00
_cell.angle_beta   90.00
_cell.angle_gamma   90.00
#
_symmetry.space_group_name_H-M   'P 1'
#
loop_
_entity.id
_entity.type
_entity.pdbx_description
1 polymer ?
#
loop_
_entity_poly.entity_id
_entity_poly.type
_entity_poly.pdbx_seq_one_letter_code
_entity_poly.pdbx_strand_id
1 'polypeptide(L)'
;MQGVLDWEVVPVKKKGPVLVRARFGCLSSLHSLNITRGCSFDCIYCYARSFTNSPPRKTVYLYQNLVQELTRQLDSPFRKTRIKGVVFNTASDCFQPHPDILKATFEAMETILLRGIDLHVLTKGVIPKPFFGLFSDHLSSVKPSIGLVPDNPVYKVIFEPNAPSFVERLKNIENLNRIGYAPGIRMDPLIPFLTDQTDLLELFFKTLKGFDVGSITVSYIHLRPAIRKEFQYRLPELYKKIIQLAFPSSEYHQVGTSTLTRLIPVSLRHKGYQKIKDIAHHFGFTVRVCQCKNPDLQGDLCYSDQSQPSEENLPEQLPLFT
;
A
#
# COMPACT_ATOMS: atom_id res chain seq x y z
N MET A 1 6.93 17.40 10.94
CA MET A 1 7.57 16.99 9.66
C MET A 1 9.08 17.30 9.63
N GLN A 2 9.85 17.06 10.70
CA GLN A 2 11.29 17.36 10.71
C GLN A 2 12.18 16.24 10.13
N GLY A 3 11.69 14.99 10.02
CA GLY A 3 12.51 13.84 9.58
C GLY A 3 12.54 13.55 8.07
N VAL A 4 11.70 14.18 7.25
CA VAL A 4 11.66 13.94 5.80
C VAL A 4 12.56 14.91 5.02
N LEU A 5 12.96 16.03 5.64
CA LEU A 5 13.85 17.04 5.02
C LEU A 5 15.31 16.57 4.90
N ASP A 6 15.67 15.48 5.57
CA ASP A 6 17.02 14.87 5.54
C ASP A 6 17.23 13.88 4.38
N TRP A 7 16.28 13.76 3.45
CA TRP A 7 16.35 12.81 2.34
C TRP A 7 16.87 13.46 1.08
N GLU A 8 17.95 12.91 0.55
CA GLU A 8 18.50 13.31 -0.74
C GLU A 8 17.64 12.73 -1.87
N VAL A 9 16.97 13.59 -2.63
CA VAL A 9 16.25 13.20 -3.85
C VAL A 9 17.15 13.44 -5.06
N VAL A 10 17.71 12.36 -5.61
CA VAL A 10 18.60 12.42 -6.77
C VAL A 10 17.80 12.14 -8.05
N PRO A 11 17.76 13.07 -9.01
CA PRO A 11 17.12 12.83 -10.28
C PRO A 11 17.93 11.82 -11.11
N VAL A 12 17.25 10.82 -11.67
CA VAL A 12 17.85 9.81 -12.53
C VAL A 12 16.98 9.56 -13.76
N LYS A 13 17.59 9.11 -14.86
CA LYS A 13 16.83 8.67 -16.04
C LYS A 13 16.36 7.22 -15.87
N LYS A 14 15.06 6.98 -16.07
CA LYS A 14 14.51 5.63 -16.17
C LYS A 14 15.01 4.98 -17.46
N LYS A 15 15.74 3.86 -17.31
CA LYS A 15 16.13 3.00 -18.43
C LYS A 15 15.08 1.90 -18.61
N GLY A 16 14.62 1.68 -19.84
CA GLY A 16 13.59 0.69 -20.18
C GLY A 16 12.16 1.09 -19.79
N PRO A 17 11.18 0.17 -19.93
CA PRO A 17 9.76 0.51 -19.84
C PRO A 17 9.36 1.09 -18.47
N VAL A 18 8.43 2.05 -18.46
CA VAL A 18 7.91 2.66 -17.21
C VAL A 18 6.73 1.85 -16.69
N LEU A 19 5.92 1.32 -17.61
CA LEU A 19 4.86 0.37 -17.32
C LEU A 19 5.41 -1.05 -17.41
N VAL A 20 5.50 -1.72 -16.28
CA VAL A 20 5.97 -3.11 -16.20
C VAL A 20 4.81 -3.98 -15.78
N ARG A 21 4.49 -5.03 -16.56
CA ARG A 21 3.44 -5.98 -16.19
C ARG A 21 3.73 -6.53 -14.80
N ALA A 22 2.78 -6.37 -13.87
CA ALA A 22 2.90 -6.95 -12.55
C ALA A 22 2.81 -8.48 -12.72
N ARG A 23 3.82 -9.20 -12.23
CA ARG A 23 3.89 -10.66 -12.39
C ARG A 23 3.48 -11.41 -11.13
N PHE A 24 2.89 -10.73 -10.14
CA PHE A 24 2.68 -11.31 -8.82
C PHE A 24 1.21 -11.25 -8.39
N GLY A 25 0.70 -12.42 -7.96
CA GLY A 25 -0.56 -12.55 -7.24
C GLY A 25 -1.76 -11.96 -7.97
N CYS A 26 -2.63 -11.32 -7.19
CA CYS A 26 -3.85 -10.66 -7.65
C CYS A 26 -3.61 -9.48 -8.62
N LEU A 27 -2.37 -9.08 -8.85
CA LEU A 27 -2.01 -7.99 -9.77
C LEU A 27 -1.54 -8.48 -11.15
N SER A 28 -1.56 -9.78 -11.43
CA SER A 28 -0.98 -10.40 -12.64
C SER A 28 -1.54 -9.89 -13.99
N SER A 29 -2.73 -9.27 -13.96
CA SER A 29 -3.41 -8.66 -15.10
C SER A 29 -3.11 -7.17 -15.29
N LEU A 30 -2.46 -6.52 -14.33
CA LEU A 30 -2.22 -5.08 -14.29
C LEU A 30 -0.77 -4.73 -14.62
N HIS A 31 -0.53 -3.44 -14.88
CA HIS A 31 0.83 -2.90 -14.97
C HIS A 31 1.18 -2.18 -13.68
N SER A 32 2.44 -2.23 -13.29
CA SER A 32 2.98 -1.42 -12.20
C SER A 32 3.77 -0.26 -12.76
N LEU A 33 3.73 0.87 -12.05
CA LEU A 33 4.54 2.05 -12.29
C LEU A 33 5.11 2.52 -10.96
N ASN A 34 6.39 2.88 -10.92
CA ASN A 34 7.02 3.42 -9.72
C ASN A 34 7.64 4.79 -10.05
N ILE A 35 7.19 5.86 -9.39
CA ILE A 35 7.70 7.23 -9.59
C ILE A 35 9.14 7.36 -9.11
N THR A 36 9.45 6.68 -8.01
CA THR A 36 10.78 6.68 -7.42
C THR A 36 11.29 5.27 -7.20
N ARG A 37 12.61 5.16 -7.05
CA ARG A 37 13.27 4.03 -6.41
C ARG A 37 13.77 4.49 -5.05
N GLY A 38 13.43 3.75 -4.00
CA GLY A 38 13.58 4.22 -2.62
C GLY A 38 12.39 5.06 -2.17
N CYS A 39 12.22 5.17 -0.85
CA CYS A 39 11.10 5.86 -0.21
C CYS A 39 11.55 6.53 1.08
N SER A 40 11.21 7.80 1.27
CA SER A 40 11.61 8.59 2.45
C SER A 40 10.95 8.18 3.77
N PHE A 41 9.93 7.32 3.73
CA PHE A 41 9.26 6.82 4.94
C PHE A 41 10.12 5.87 5.77
N ASP A 42 11.12 5.23 5.15
CA ASP A 42 12.14 4.42 5.83
C ASP A 42 11.60 3.30 6.72
N CYS A 43 10.47 2.69 6.32
CA CYS A 43 9.90 1.58 7.08
C CYS A 43 10.91 0.43 7.15
N ILE A 44 11.24 -0.04 8.35
CA ILE A 44 12.33 -1.02 8.56
C ILE A 44 12.01 -2.40 7.97
N TYR A 45 10.72 -2.65 7.74
CA TYR A 45 10.21 -3.87 7.12
C TYR A 45 10.06 -3.77 5.59
N CYS A 46 10.43 -2.64 4.99
CA CYS A 46 10.21 -2.39 3.57
C CYS A 46 10.96 -3.41 2.70
N TYR A 47 10.19 -4.21 1.96
CA TYR A 47 10.77 -5.23 1.11
C TYR A 47 11.52 -4.66 -0.09
N ALA A 48 11.20 -3.44 -0.54
CA ALA A 48 11.87 -2.84 -1.69
C ALA A 48 13.37 -2.61 -1.44
N ARG A 49 13.77 -2.51 -0.17
CA ARG A 49 15.18 -2.46 0.25
C ARG A 49 15.94 -3.76 0.00
N SER A 50 15.24 -4.88 -0.23
CA SER A 50 15.87 -6.15 -0.56
C SER A 50 16.28 -6.24 -2.03
N PHE A 51 15.90 -5.26 -2.88
CA PHE A 51 16.31 -5.25 -4.27
C PHE A 51 17.78 -4.84 -4.40
N THR A 52 18.52 -5.53 -5.27
CA THR A 52 19.94 -5.28 -5.50
C THR A 52 20.24 -3.86 -5.99
N ASN A 53 19.26 -3.23 -6.63
CA ASN A 53 19.34 -1.88 -7.15
C ASN A 53 18.67 -0.84 -6.22
N SER A 54 18.37 -1.19 -4.96
CA SER A 54 17.87 -0.22 -3.98
C SER A 54 18.88 0.92 -3.80
N PRO A 55 18.44 2.19 -3.66
CA PRO A 55 19.35 3.30 -3.38
C PRO A 55 20.02 3.14 -2.01
N PRO A 56 21.12 3.88 -1.76
CA PRO A 56 21.67 4.06 -0.44
C PRO A 56 20.63 4.56 0.58
N ARG A 57 20.92 4.38 1.87
CA ARG A 57 20.06 4.93 2.95
C ARG A 57 20.00 6.45 2.83
N LYS A 58 18.85 7.02 3.17
CA LYS A 58 18.55 8.46 3.06
C LYS A 58 18.58 9.01 1.62
N THR A 59 18.65 8.16 0.60
CA THR A 59 18.58 8.57 -0.82
C THR A 59 17.32 8.02 -1.48
N VAL A 60 16.65 8.86 -2.26
CA VAL A 60 15.55 8.50 -3.16
C VAL A 60 15.95 8.87 -4.57
N TYR A 61 15.80 7.94 -5.51
CA TYR A 61 16.01 8.23 -6.93
C TYR A 61 14.67 8.56 -7.58
N LEU A 62 14.54 9.78 -8.10
CA LEU A 62 13.36 10.24 -8.83
C LEU A 62 13.58 10.04 -10.34
N TYR A 63 12.65 9.33 -11.00
CA TYR A 63 12.73 9.13 -12.45
C TYR A 63 12.24 10.39 -13.21
N GLN A 64 13.15 11.33 -13.47
CA GLN A 64 12.80 12.64 -14.02
C GLN A 64 12.14 12.60 -15.42
N ASN A 65 12.42 11.58 -16.22
CA ASN A 65 11.85 11.40 -17.57
C ASN A 65 10.62 10.48 -17.58
N LEU A 66 10.08 10.12 -16.41
CA LEU A 66 9.04 9.10 -16.30
C LEU A 66 7.74 9.51 -16.99
N VAL A 67 7.28 10.74 -16.80
CA VAL A 67 6.02 11.23 -17.40
C VAL A 67 6.15 11.27 -18.92
N GLN A 68 7.25 11.81 -19.45
CA GLN A 68 7.52 11.82 -20.89
C GLN A 68 7.53 10.41 -21.49
N GLU A 69 8.20 9.48 -20.81
CA GLU A 69 8.32 8.10 -21.28
C GLU A 69 7.00 7.31 -21.12
N LEU A 70 6.18 7.66 -20.12
CA LEU A 70 4.82 7.15 -19.93
C LEU A 70 3.92 7.55 -21.09
N THR A 71 3.87 8.84 -21.41
CA THR A 71 3.13 9.38 -22.57
C THR A 71 3.57 8.67 -23.85
N ARG A 72 4.89 8.59 -24.10
CA ARG A 72 5.44 7.91 -25.28
C ARG A 72 5.02 6.44 -25.37
N GLN A 73 4.97 5.72 -24.25
CA GLN A 73 4.55 4.31 -24.21
C GLN A 73 3.05 4.13 -24.42
N LEU A 74 2.23 4.99 -23.80
CA LEU A 74 0.77 4.90 -23.90
C LEU A 74 0.26 5.26 -25.29
N ASP A 75 0.89 6.27 -25.92
CA ASP A 75 0.51 6.82 -27.23
C ASP A 75 1.22 6.12 -28.40
N SER A 76 2.05 5.11 -28.14
CA SER A 76 2.75 4.39 -29.20
C SER A 76 1.76 3.65 -30.11
N PRO A 77 1.78 3.89 -31.44
CA PRO A 77 0.93 3.17 -32.39
C PRO A 77 1.29 1.67 -32.48
N PHE A 78 2.48 1.29 -32.01
CA PHE A 78 2.96 -0.09 -32.01
C PHE A 78 2.57 -0.87 -30.75
N ARG A 79 1.80 -0.28 -29.83
CA ARG A 79 1.37 -0.94 -28.60
C ARG A 79 0.34 -2.04 -28.90
N LYS A 80 0.77 -3.29 -28.78
CA LYS A 80 -0.06 -4.48 -29.08
C LYS A 80 -1.05 -4.84 -27.98
N THR A 81 -0.82 -4.40 -26.74
CA THR A 81 -1.62 -4.82 -25.58
C THR A 81 -2.33 -3.64 -24.93
N ARG A 82 -3.61 -3.82 -24.60
CA ARG A 82 -4.37 -2.88 -23.79
C ARG A 82 -3.87 -2.90 -22.35
N ILE A 83 -3.62 -1.72 -21.78
CA ILE A 83 -3.36 -1.54 -20.36
C ILE A 83 -4.73 -1.52 -19.66
N LYS A 84 -5.03 -2.55 -18.86
CA LYS A 84 -6.31 -2.64 -18.14
C LYS A 84 -6.36 -1.69 -16.94
N GLY A 85 -5.24 -1.53 -16.26
CA GLY A 85 -5.09 -0.64 -15.13
C GLY A 85 -3.63 -0.60 -14.67
N VAL A 86 -3.31 0.41 -13.87
CA VAL A 86 -1.98 0.68 -13.35
C VAL A 86 -2.01 0.69 -11.82
N VAL A 87 -1.18 -0.15 -11.21
CA VAL A 87 -0.91 -0.10 -9.78
C VAL A 87 0.29 0.80 -9.53
N PHE A 88 0.06 1.84 -8.74
CA PHE A 88 1.06 2.85 -8.46
C PHE A 88 1.97 2.45 -7.30
N ASN A 89 3.26 2.74 -7.49
CA ASN A 89 4.35 2.66 -6.52
C ASN A 89 4.38 1.36 -5.71
N THR A 90 4.29 0.21 -6.38
CA THR A 90 4.41 -1.11 -5.72
C THR A 90 5.69 -1.26 -4.88
N ALA A 91 6.77 -0.54 -5.18
CA ALA A 91 8.06 -0.60 -4.49
C ALA A 91 8.48 0.75 -3.87
N SER A 92 7.54 1.67 -3.68
CA SER A 92 7.75 3.00 -3.09
C SER A 92 6.43 3.52 -2.49
N ASP A 93 6.29 4.83 -2.29
CA ASP A 93 5.02 5.50 -2.00
C ASP A 93 4.85 6.74 -2.90
N CYS A 94 3.60 7.02 -3.30
CA CYS A 94 3.22 8.12 -4.19
C CYS A 94 3.33 9.48 -3.52
N PHE A 95 3.06 9.53 -2.21
CA PHE A 95 2.91 10.78 -1.47
C PHE A 95 4.06 11.00 -0.48
N GLN A 96 5.28 10.72 -0.94
CA GLN A 96 6.47 11.19 -0.26
C GLN A 96 6.45 12.73 -0.27
N PRO A 97 6.67 13.41 0.87
CA PRO A 97 6.50 14.86 0.96
C PRO A 97 7.73 15.59 0.39
N HIS A 98 7.93 15.45 -0.92
CA HIS A 98 8.92 16.18 -1.71
C HIS A 98 8.24 16.78 -2.94
N PRO A 99 8.36 18.09 -3.21
CA PRO A 99 7.64 18.76 -4.29
C PRO A 99 7.79 18.08 -5.66
N ASP A 100 9.01 17.70 -6.05
CA ASP A 100 9.24 17.07 -7.36
C ASP A 100 8.64 15.66 -7.46
N ILE A 101 8.61 14.91 -6.36
CA ILE A 101 7.99 13.58 -6.33
C ILE A 101 6.47 13.74 -6.46
N LEU A 102 5.88 14.69 -5.72
CA LEU A 102 4.44 14.98 -5.78
C LEU A 102 4.04 15.48 -7.17
N LYS A 103 4.82 16.38 -7.78
CA LYS A 103 4.58 16.86 -9.15
C LYS A 103 4.61 15.72 -10.16
N ALA A 104 5.66 14.91 -10.17
CA ALA A 104 5.78 13.77 -11.08
C ALA A 104 4.68 12.72 -10.86
N THR A 105 4.26 12.53 -9.60
CA THR A 105 3.15 11.63 -9.25
C THR A 105 1.83 12.16 -9.82
N PHE A 106 1.53 13.45 -9.64
CA PHE A 106 0.31 14.08 -10.15
C PHE A 106 0.24 13.98 -11.67
N GLU A 107 1.28 14.43 -12.37
CA GLU A 107 1.35 14.41 -13.84
C GLU A 107 1.22 12.98 -14.39
N ALA A 108 1.83 11.98 -13.74
CA ALA A 108 1.71 10.59 -14.16
C ALA A 108 0.30 10.01 -13.93
N MET A 109 -0.35 10.33 -12.79
CA MET A 109 -1.73 9.92 -12.52
C MET A 109 -2.70 10.55 -13.53
N GLU A 110 -2.59 11.85 -13.75
CA GLU A 110 -3.40 12.59 -14.73
C GLU A 110 -3.21 12.02 -16.15
N THR A 111 -1.97 11.78 -16.58
CA THR A 111 -1.66 11.16 -17.88
C THR A 111 -2.36 9.81 -18.09
N ILE A 112 -2.44 8.99 -17.04
CA ILE A 112 -3.09 7.67 -17.08
C ILE A 112 -4.62 7.82 -17.10
N LEU A 113 -5.18 8.66 -16.23
CA LEU A 113 -6.62 8.84 -16.08
C LEU A 113 -7.26 9.50 -17.32
N LEU A 114 -6.59 10.48 -17.94
CA LEU A 114 -7.03 11.09 -19.20
C LEU A 114 -7.13 10.11 -20.37
N ARG A 115 -6.51 8.93 -20.26
CA ARG A 115 -6.57 7.85 -21.26
C ARG A 115 -7.57 6.74 -20.89
N GLY A 116 -8.40 6.97 -19.87
CA GLY A 116 -9.40 6.00 -19.40
C GLY A 116 -8.79 4.70 -18.86
N ILE A 117 -7.61 4.80 -18.25
CA ILE A 117 -6.92 3.65 -17.63
C ILE A 117 -7.11 3.73 -16.13
N ASP A 118 -7.59 2.65 -15.52
CA ASP A 118 -7.82 2.59 -14.09
C ASP A 118 -6.52 2.68 -13.28
N LEU A 119 -6.61 3.33 -12.13
CA LEU A 119 -5.50 3.61 -11.23
C LEU A 119 -5.75 2.96 -9.87
N HIS A 120 -4.87 2.06 -9.44
CA HIS A 120 -4.89 1.51 -8.08
C HIS A 120 -3.79 2.19 -7.25
N VAL A 121 -4.19 2.85 -6.18
CA VAL A 121 -3.26 3.61 -5.32
C VAL A 121 -3.29 3.01 -3.92
N LEU A 122 -2.14 2.52 -3.45
CA LEU A 122 -1.95 2.16 -2.05
C LEU A 122 -0.91 3.11 -1.46
N THR A 123 -1.26 3.79 -0.37
CA THR A 123 -0.34 4.73 0.27
C THR A 123 -0.38 4.70 1.79
N LYS A 124 0.75 5.01 2.42
CA LYS A 124 0.86 5.41 3.83
C LYS A 124 1.05 6.92 4.00
N GLY A 125 1.30 7.65 2.90
CA GLY A 125 1.55 9.08 2.82
C GLY A 125 0.30 9.94 3.01
N VAL A 126 0.48 11.25 3.21
CA VAL A 126 -0.62 12.23 3.25
C VAL A 126 -0.96 12.64 1.82
N ILE A 127 -2.22 12.50 1.41
CA ILE A 127 -2.66 12.86 0.06
C ILE A 127 -2.81 14.39 -0.01
N PRO A 128 -2.08 15.11 -0.89
CA PRO A 128 -2.21 16.56 -1.01
C PRO A 128 -3.54 16.97 -1.65
N LYS A 129 -4.02 18.17 -1.32
CA LYS A 129 -5.32 18.70 -1.77
C LYS A 129 -5.59 18.56 -3.29
N PRO A 130 -4.65 18.88 -4.20
CA PRO A 130 -4.91 18.76 -5.64
C PRO A 130 -5.27 17.34 -6.10
N PHE A 131 -4.75 16.30 -5.44
CA PHE A 131 -5.04 14.92 -5.81
C PHE A 131 -6.48 14.52 -5.50
N PHE A 132 -7.11 15.10 -4.48
CA PHE A 132 -8.54 14.86 -4.23
C PHE A 132 -9.40 15.44 -5.36
N GLY A 133 -9.01 16.56 -5.98
CA GLY A 133 -9.66 17.09 -7.18
C GLY A 133 -9.54 16.11 -8.34
N LEU A 134 -8.31 15.69 -8.66
CA LEU A 134 -8.06 14.69 -9.71
C LEU A 134 -8.84 13.38 -9.47
N PHE A 135 -8.92 12.92 -8.22
CA PHE A 135 -9.68 11.71 -7.90
C PHE A 135 -11.18 11.92 -8.03
N SER A 136 -11.71 13.09 -7.64
CA SER A 136 -13.12 13.42 -7.79
C SER A 136 -13.57 13.45 -9.26
N ASP A 137 -12.69 13.87 -10.17
CA ASP A 137 -12.99 13.90 -11.60
C ASP A 137 -13.00 12.50 -12.25
N HIS A 138 -12.50 11.48 -11.53
CA HIS A 138 -12.30 10.12 -12.05
C HIS A 138 -12.79 9.02 -11.07
N LEU A 139 -13.94 9.22 -10.41
CA LEU A 139 -14.51 8.33 -9.38
C LEU A 139 -14.52 6.84 -9.74
N SER A 140 -14.88 6.50 -10.99
CA SER A 140 -14.96 5.11 -11.43
C SER A 140 -13.61 4.46 -11.71
N SER A 141 -12.55 5.25 -11.91
CA SER A 141 -11.25 4.77 -12.38
C SER A 141 -10.17 4.76 -11.31
N VAL A 142 -10.31 5.53 -10.22
CA VAL A 142 -9.35 5.47 -9.10
C VAL A 142 -9.85 4.51 -8.03
N LYS A 143 -8.99 3.57 -7.63
CA LYS A 143 -9.24 2.64 -6.52
C LYS A 143 -8.24 2.94 -5.40
N PRO A 144 -8.57 3.88 -4.48
CA PRO A 144 -7.65 4.28 -3.42
C PRO A 144 -7.66 3.27 -2.27
N SER A 145 -6.50 3.08 -1.66
CA SER A 145 -6.31 2.26 -0.46
C SER A 145 -5.28 2.88 0.47
N ILE A 146 -5.54 2.81 1.77
CA ILE A 146 -4.70 3.37 2.82
C ILE A 146 -4.05 2.27 3.63
N GLY A 147 -2.72 2.31 3.74
CA GLY A 147 -1.95 1.45 4.61
C GLY A 147 -2.13 1.88 6.06
N LEU A 148 -3.03 1.22 6.79
CA LEU A 148 -3.38 1.55 8.16
C LEU A 148 -3.36 0.28 9.02
N VAL A 149 -2.68 0.33 10.16
CA VAL A 149 -2.65 -0.72 11.17
C VAL A 149 -3.13 -0.12 12.51
N PRO A 150 -3.49 -0.94 13.52
CA PRO A 150 -3.87 -0.44 14.84
C PRO A 150 -2.84 0.53 15.41
N ASP A 151 -3.32 1.62 16.00
CA ASP A 151 -2.45 2.68 16.50
C ASP A 151 -1.61 2.16 17.67
N ASN A 152 -0.30 2.17 17.48
CA ASN A 152 0.65 1.69 18.46
C ASN A 152 1.88 2.62 18.41
N PRO A 153 2.15 3.41 19.46
CA PRO A 153 3.25 4.38 19.47
C PRO A 153 4.62 3.75 19.20
N VAL A 154 4.84 2.54 19.71
CA VAL A 154 6.06 1.77 19.48
C VAL A 154 6.17 1.39 18.01
N TYR A 155 5.09 0.89 17.40
CA TYR A 155 5.08 0.55 15.98
C TYR A 155 5.43 1.77 15.13
N LYS A 156 4.80 2.92 15.40
CA LYS A 156 5.04 4.15 14.64
C LYS A 156 6.49 4.59 14.71
N VAL A 157 7.10 4.59 15.90
CA VAL A 157 8.48 5.08 16.10
C VAL A 157 9.51 4.11 15.53
N ILE A 158 9.32 2.81 15.77
CA ILE A 158 10.33 1.80 15.42
C ILE A 158 10.17 1.33 13.98
N PHE A 159 8.95 0.99 13.56
CA PHE A 159 8.71 0.30 12.30
C PHE A 159 8.47 1.26 11.13
N GLU A 160 7.91 2.43 11.39
CA GLU A 160 7.52 3.43 10.37
C GLU A 160 7.92 4.86 10.74
N PRO A 161 9.22 5.12 11.04
CA PRO A 161 9.66 6.36 11.70
C PRO A 161 9.24 7.63 10.96
N ASN A 162 9.34 7.65 9.62
CA ASN A 162 9.06 8.84 8.81
C ASN A 162 7.73 8.76 8.04
N ALA A 163 6.98 7.67 8.14
CA ALA A 163 5.64 7.62 7.56
C ALA A 163 4.67 8.50 8.37
N PRO A 164 3.57 8.99 7.79
CA PRO A 164 2.51 9.67 8.52
C PRO A 164 1.94 8.83 9.68
N SER A 165 1.42 9.51 10.70
CA SER A 165 0.75 8.93 11.87
C SER A 165 -0.58 8.26 11.52
N PHE A 166 -1.12 7.49 12.47
CA PHE A 166 -2.45 6.90 12.37
C PHE A 166 -3.53 7.95 12.07
N VAL A 167 -3.52 9.07 12.81
CA VAL A 167 -4.49 10.17 12.65
C VAL A 167 -4.38 10.85 11.29
N GLU A 168 -3.16 11.10 10.80
CA GLU A 168 -2.96 11.68 9.45
C GLU A 168 -3.50 10.75 8.34
N ARG A 169 -3.36 9.43 8.51
CA ARG A 169 -3.92 8.46 7.56
C ARG A 169 -5.43 8.33 7.69
N LEU A 170 -6.02 8.45 8.88
CA LEU A 170 -7.47 8.59 9.04
C LEU A 170 -7.99 9.84 8.34
N LYS A 171 -7.24 10.95 8.36
CA LYS A 171 -7.63 12.16 7.64
C LYS A 171 -7.70 11.97 6.13
N ASN A 172 -6.84 11.12 5.56
CA ASN A 172 -6.98 10.73 4.16
C ASN A 172 -8.31 10.00 3.91
N ILE A 173 -8.69 9.06 4.78
CA ILE A 173 -9.96 8.32 4.65
C ILE A 173 -11.13 9.28 4.71
N GLU A 174 -11.14 10.19 5.69
CA GLU A 174 -12.17 11.23 5.82
C GLU A 174 -12.29 12.09 4.56
N ASN A 175 -11.16 12.56 4.01
CA ASN A 175 -11.16 13.38 2.80
C ASN A 175 -11.58 12.60 1.56
N LEU A 176 -11.26 11.29 1.48
CA LEU A 176 -11.72 10.40 0.43
C LEU A 176 -13.23 10.16 0.52
N ASN A 177 -13.78 9.93 1.72
CA ASN A 177 -15.23 9.79 1.93
C ASN A 177 -16.00 11.05 1.50
N ARG A 178 -15.45 12.24 1.77
CA ARG A 178 -16.08 13.52 1.37
C ARG A 178 -16.22 13.71 -0.14
N ILE A 179 -15.38 13.05 -0.93
CA ILE A 179 -15.46 13.08 -2.39
C ILE A 179 -16.09 11.80 -2.96
N GLY A 180 -16.73 10.97 -2.12
CA GLY A 180 -17.52 9.81 -2.56
C GLY A 180 -16.76 8.48 -2.66
N TYR A 181 -15.53 8.38 -2.14
CA TYR A 181 -14.83 7.10 -2.08
C TYR A 181 -15.04 6.38 -0.76
N ALA A 182 -15.23 5.06 -0.84
CA ALA A 182 -15.00 4.12 0.26
C ALA A 182 -13.64 3.43 0.08
N PRO A 183 -12.52 4.01 0.58
CA PRO A 183 -11.19 3.46 0.31
C PRO A 183 -10.99 2.08 0.94
N GLY A 184 -10.13 1.29 0.31
CA GLY A 184 -9.62 0.06 0.94
C GLY A 184 -8.67 0.36 2.09
N ILE A 185 -8.67 -0.48 3.12
CA ILE A 185 -7.70 -0.46 4.21
C ILE A 185 -6.79 -1.66 4.09
N ARG A 186 -5.49 -1.40 4.14
CA ARG A 186 -4.45 -2.41 4.06
C ARG A 186 -3.65 -2.47 5.35
N MET A 187 -4.02 -3.41 6.22
CA MET A 187 -3.31 -3.70 7.47
C MET A 187 -2.11 -4.60 7.14
N ASP A 188 -1.06 -3.98 6.60
CA ASP A 188 0.12 -4.70 6.10
C ASP A 188 1.41 -3.87 6.28
N PRO A 189 2.36 -4.34 7.12
CA PRO A 189 2.32 -5.59 7.87
C PRO A 189 1.72 -5.43 9.28
N LEU A 190 0.98 -6.46 9.72
CA LEU A 190 0.74 -6.70 11.15
C LEU A 190 1.97 -7.36 11.78
N ILE A 191 2.34 -6.92 12.99
CA ILE A 191 3.41 -7.49 13.81
C ILE A 191 2.77 -8.31 14.94
N PRO A 192 3.02 -9.64 15.00
CA PRO A 192 2.50 -10.48 16.08
C PRO A 192 2.90 -9.95 17.45
N PHE A 193 1.96 -10.03 18.39
CA PHE A 193 2.09 -9.60 19.78
C PHE A 193 2.31 -8.09 20.00
N LEU A 194 2.29 -7.28 18.92
CA LEU A 194 2.49 -5.84 18.98
C LEU A 194 1.30 -5.08 18.40
N THR A 195 0.97 -5.31 17.12
CA THR A 195 -0.13 -4.58 16.45
C THR A 195 -1.41 -5.42 16.36
N ASP A 196 -1.36 -6.70 16.76
CA ASP A 196 -2.52 -7.59 16.75
C ASP A 196 -3.03 -7.91 18.16
N GLN A 197 -2.73 -7.04 19.14
CA GLN A 197 -3.30 -7.14 20.49
C GLN A 197 -4.80 -6.86 20.44
N THR A 198 -5.58 -7.56 21.27
CA THR A 198 -7.05 -7.55 21.20
C THR A 198 -7.63 -6.16 21.44
N ASP A 199 -7.16 -5.47 22.46
CA ASP A 199 -7.53 -4.10 22.82
C ASP A 199 -7.24 -3.10 21.68
N LEU A 200 -6.06 -3.21 21.05
CA LEU A 200 -5.69 -2.37 19.91
C LEU A 200 -6.57 -2.64 18.69
N LEU A 201 -6.92 -3.91 18.44
CA LEU A 201 -7.81 -4.28 17.34
C LEU A 201 -9.24 -3.79 17.59
N GLU A 202 -9.76 -3.95 18.80
CA GLU A 202 -11.09 -3.43 19.18
C GLU A 202 -11.16 -1.91 19.02
N LEU A 203 -10.16 -1.18 19.52
CA LEU A 203 -10.09 0.28 19.36
C LEU A 203 -9.97 0.68 17.89
N PHE A 204 -9.17 -0.04 17.11
CA PHE A 204 -9.01 0.19 15.67
C PHE A 204 -10.35 0.06 14.93
N PHE A 205 -11.06 -1.06 15.07
CA PHE A 205 -12.32 -1.27 14.37
C PHE A 205 -13.45 -0.37 14.91
N LYS A 206 -13.46 -0.08 16.22
CA LYS A 206 -14.37 0.92 16.80
C LYS A 206 -14.16 2.29 16.16
N THR A 207 -12.90 2.70 15.96
CA THR A 207 -12.56 3.97 15.31
C THR A 207 -13.00 3.97 13.85
N LEU A 208 -12.78 2.87 13.13
CA LEU A 208 -13.17 2.76 11.73
C LEU A 208 -14.69 2.86 11.49
N LYS A 209 -15.55 2.57 12.48
CA LYS A 209 -17.01 2.74 12.34
C LYS A 209 -17.43 4.18 12.03
N GLY A 210 -16.57 5.18 12.29
CA GLY A 210 -16.83 6.56 11.92
C GLY A 210 -16.54 6.91 10.46
N PHE A 211 -16.13 5.94 9.63
CA PHE A 211 -15.69 6.15 8.26
C PHE A 211 -16.34 5.15 7.32
N ASP A 212 -16.50 5.53 6.05
CA ASP A 212 -16.88 4.59 5.01
C ASP A 212 -15.62 3.89 4.47
N VAL A 213 -15.59 2.56 4.55
CA VAL A 213 -14.43 1.73 4.23
C VAL A 213 -14.87 0.61 3.31
N GLY A 214 -14.35 0.61 2.08
CA GLY A 214 -14.83 -0.32 1.04
C GLY A 214 -14.28 -1.75 1.19
N SER A 215 -13.09 -1.92 1.74
CA SER A 215 -12.54 -3.25 2.04
C SER A 215 -11.47 -3.20 3.11
N ILE A 216 -11.27 -4.28 3.85
CA ILE A 216 -10.16 -4.40 4.80
C ILE A 216 -9.37 -5.66 4.45
N THR A 217 -8.08 -5.50 4.14
CA THR A 217 -7.18 -6.61 3.83
C THR A 217 -6.04 -6.68 4.83
N VAL A 218 -5.78 -7.88 5.35
CA VAL A 218 -4.76 -8.12 6.37
C VAL A 218 -3.65 -9.06 5.88
N SER A 219 -2.44 -8.82 6.36
CA SER A 219 -1.36 -9.80 6.32
C SER A 219 -0.33 -9.52 7.41
N TYR A 220 0.20 -10.58 8.00
CA TYR A 220 1.33 -10.46 8.91
C TYR A 220 2.65 -10.17 8.17
N ILE A 221 3.62 -9.65 8.93
CA ILE A 221 4.98 -9.43 8.48
C ILE A 221 5.62 -10.70 7.92
N HIS A 222 6.40 -10.52 6.85
CA HIS A 222 7.19 -11.55 6.20
C HIS A 222 8.66 -11.25 6.39
N LEU A 223 9.43 -12.25 6.83
CA LEU A 223 10.84 -12.04 7.14
C LEU A 223 11.73 -12.49 5.98
N ARG A 224 11.97 -11.55 5.05
CA ARG A 224 12.97 -11.71 4.00
C ARG A 224 14.39 -11.57 4.57
N PRO A 225 15.42 -12.17 3.96
CA PRO A 225 16.80 -12.05 4.44
C PRO A 225 17.26 -10.61 4.69
N ALA A 226 16.95 -9.68 3.78
CA ALA A 226 17.30 -8.27 3.94
C ALA A 226 16.55 -7.60 5.11
N ILE A 227 15.25 -7.90 5.26
CA ILE A 227 14.44 -7.39 6.38
C ILE A 227 14.98 -7.92 7.72
N ARG A 228 15.39 -9.19 7.77
CA ARG A 228 16.01 -9.78 8.97
C ARG A 228 17.29 -9.03 9.37
N LYS A 229 18.14 -8.67 8.39
CA LYS A 229 19.35 -7.87 8.64
C LYS A 229 18.99 -6.47 9.16
N GLU A 230 18.01 -5.81 8.55
CA GLU A 230 17.52 -4.50 9.01
C GLU A 230 16.96 -4.57 10.44
N PHE A 231 16.20 -5.61 10.77
CA PHE A 231 15.67 -5.81 12.11
C PHE A 231 16.78 -6.03 13.14
N GLN A 232 17.78 -6.85 12.82
CA GLN A 232 18.95 -7.06 13.69
C GLN A 232 19.75 -5.77 13.93
N TYR A 233 19.80 -4.89 12.93
CA TYR A 233 20.50 -3.61 13.02
C TYR A 233 19.69 -2.52 13.74
N ARG A 234 18.36 -2.44 13.55
CA ARG A 234 17.52 -1.30 14.00
C ARG A 234 16.59 -1.57 15.17
N LEU A 235 16.14 -2.81 15.36
CA LEU A 235 15.18 -3.10 16.44
C LEU A 235 15.89 -3.01 17.80
N PRO A 236 15.26 -2.45 18.82
CA PRO A 236 15.69 -2.66 20.20
C PRO A 236 15.63 -4.15 20.59
N GLU A 237 16.46 -4.58 21.54
CA GLU A 237 16.62 -5.99 21.92
C GLU A 237 15.30 -6.70 22.28
N LEU A 238 14.39 -6.01 22.97
CA LEU A 238 13.06 -6.54 23.28
C LEU A 238 12.29 -6.95 22.01
N TYR A 239 12.25 -6.07 21.01
CA TYR A 239 11.52 -6.33 19.77
C TYR A 239 12.24 -7.33 18.87
N LYS A 240 13.58 -7.44 18.94
CA LYS A 240 14.30 -8.54 18.30
C LYS A 240 13.83 -9.88 18.84
N LYS A 241 13.69 -10.02 20.17
CA LYS A 241 13.20 -11.26 20.81
C LYS A 241 11.75 -11.56 20.41
N ILE A 242 10.88 -10.55 20.40
CA ILE A 242 9.47 -10.72 19.96
C ILE A 242 9.41 -11.24 18.52
N ILE A 243 10.18 -10.64 17.60
CA ILE A 243 10.24 -11.14 16.22
C ILE A 243 10.81 -12.55 16.18
N GLN A 244 11.88 -12.86 16.89
CA GLN A 244 12.45 -14.22 16.90
C GLN A 244 11.44 -15.27 17.36
N LEU A 245 10.66 -14.97 18.41
CA LEU A 245 9.59 -15.85 18.91
C LEU A 245 8.48 -16.06 17.87
N ALA A 246 8.16 -15.04 17.07
CA ALA A 246 7.16 -15.13 16.01
C ALA A 246 7.65 -15.96 14.79
N PHE A 247 8.96 -16.15 14.63
CA PHE A 247 9.58 -16.92 13.54
C PHE A 247 10.47 -18.05 14.09
N PRO A 248 9.89 -19.08 14.75
CA PRO A 248 10.66 -20.14 15.39
C PRO A 248 11.36 -21.06 14.39
N SER A 249 10.85 -21.17 13.16
CA SER A 249 11.46 -21.97 12.10
C SER A 249 12.58 -21.22 11.37
N SER A 250 13.61 -21.99 10.97
CA SER A 250 14.69 -21.48 10.14
C SER A 250 14.41 -21.56 8.63
N GLU A 251 13.34 -22.23 8.22
CA GLU A 251 13.06 -22.54 6.82
C GLU A 251 12.57 -21.31 6.05
N TYR A 252 13.14 -21.12 4.87
CA TYR A 252 12.67 -20.12 3.92
C TYR A 252 11.77 -20.79 2.90
N HIS A 253 10.56 -20.26 2.75
CA HIS A 253 9.63 -20.68 1.71
C HIS A 253 9.70 -19.70 0.54
N GLN A 254 9.50 -20.20 -0.68
CA GLN A 254 9.28 -19.32 -1.83
C GLN A 254 7.85 -18.78 -1.78
N VAL A 255 7.72 -17.46 -1.65
CA VAL A 255 6.41 -16.78 -1.66
C VAL A 255 6.31 -15.90 -2.91
N GLY A 256 5.21 -16.06 -3.65
CA GLY A 256 5.01 -15.39 -4.93
C GLY A 256 6.00 -15.88 -5.99
N THR A 257 6.56 -14.97 -6.78
CA THR A 257 7.34 -15.34 -7.98
C THR A 257 8.78 -15.73 -7.72
N SER A 258 9.41 -15.33 -6.61
CA SER A 258 10.85 -15.57 -6.41
C SER A 258 11.43 -15.25 -5.03
N THR A 259 10.61 -14.88 -4.03
CA THR A 259 11.16 -14.37 -2.77
C THR A 259 11.28 -15.46 -1.71
N LEU A 260 12.51 -15.87 -1.38
CA LEU A 260 12.80 -16.65 -0.17
C LEU A 260 12.42 -15.85 1.07
N THR A 261 11.45 -16.36 1.82
CA THR A 261 10.80 -15.66 2.92
C THR A 261 10.52 -16.63 4.05
N ARG A 262 10.83 -16.24 5.30
CA ARG A 262 10.29 -16.94 6.46
C ARG A 262 8.89 -16.42 6.74
N LEU A 263 7.96 -17.34 6.95
CA LEU A 263 6.60 -17.05 7.35
C LEU A 263 6.44 -17.34 8.84
N ILE A 264 5.55 -16.60 9.48
CA ILE A 264 5.04 -16.97 10.80
C ILE A 264 4.36 -18.33 10.66
N PRO A 265 4.46 -19.23 11.66
CA PRO A 265 3.81 -20.54 11.61
C PRO A 265 2.34 -20.43 11.21
N VAL A 266 1.89 -21.34 10.33
CA VAL A 266 0.54 -21.33 9.76
C VAL A 266 -0.55 -21.31 10.85
N SER A 267 -0.34 -22.06 11.94
CA SER A 267 -1.26 -22.11 13.09
C SER A 267 -1.37 -20.77 13.81
N LEU A 268 -0.26 -20.04 13.96
CA LEU A 268 -0.25 -18.72 14.59
C LEU A 268 -0.91 -17.66 13.69
N ARG A 269 -0.63 -17.69 12.38
CA ARG A 269 -1.32 -16.82 11.41
C ARG A 269 -2.81 -17.09 11.37
N HIS A 270 -3.22 -18.36 11.33
CA HIS A 270 -4.64 -18.74 11.31
C HIS A 270 -5.38 -18.21 12.54
N LYS A 271 -4.86 -18.46 13.75
CA LYS A 271 -5.43 -17.92 15.00
C LYS A 271 -5.49 -16.40 15.00
N GLY A 272 -4.42 -15.75 14.54
CA GLY A 272 -4.33 -14.31 14.43
C GLY A 272 -5.37 -13.70 13.49
N TYR A 273 -5.49 -14.24 12.27
CA TYR A 273 -6.49 -13.80 11.30
C TYR A 273 -7.91 -14.09 11.75
N GLN A 274 -8.17 -15.24 12.38
CA GLN A 274 -9.50 -15.55 12.91
C GLN A 274 -9.92 -14.55 13.99
N LYS A 275 -9.04 -14.28 14.96
CA LYS A 275 -9.26 -13.23 15.98
C LYS A 275 -9.58 -11.88 15.35
N ILE A 276 -8.83 -11.47 14.33
CA ILE A 276 -9.06 -10.18 13.65
C ILE A 276 -10.43 -10.19 12.95
N LYS A 277 -10.80 -11.29 12.28
CA LYS A 277 -12.11 -11.44 11.64
C LYS A 277 -13.26 -11.38 12.66
N ASP A 278 -13.13 -12.07 13.78
CA ASP A 278 -14.17 -12.11 14.83
C ASP A 278 -14.40 -10.71 15.44
N ILE A 279 -13.32 -10.01 15.78
CA ILE A 279 -13.38 -8.63 16.30
C ILE A 279 -13.96 -7.70 15.22
N ALA A 280 -13.48 -7.76 13.99
CA ALA A 280 -13.97 -6.92 12.91
C ALA A 280 -15.47 -7.12 12.65
N HIS A 281 -15.93 -8.38 12.68
CA HIS A 281 -17.33 -8.73 12.50
C HIS A 281 -18.22 -8.13 13.60
N HIS A 282 -17.76 -8.10 14.86
CA HIS A 282 -18.47 -7.43 15.94
C HIS A 282 -18.72 -5.93 15.67
N PHE A 283 -17.81 -5.28 14.94
CA PHE A 283 -17.97 -3.88 14.54
C PHE A 283 -18.64 -3.69 13.16
N GLY A 284 -19.03 -4.79 12.49
CA GLY A 284 -19.73 -4.76 11.19
C GLY A 284 -18.80 -4.77 9.97
N PHE A 285 -17.52 -5.11 10.14
CA PHE A 285 -16.56 -5.17 9.03
C PHE A 285 -16.27 -6.60 8.58
N THR A 286 -16.12 -6.78 7.26
CA THR A 286 -15.58 -8.01 6.67
C THR A 286 -14.10 -7.85 6.37
N VAL A 287 -13.28 -8.79 6.85
CA VAL A 287 -11.83 -8.77 6.68
C VAL A 287 -11.36 -9.88 5.74
N ARG A 288 -10.58 -9.48 4.73
CA ARG A 288 -9.94 -10.35 3.75
C ARG A 288 -8.50 -10.69 4.15
N VAL A 289 -8.09 -11.94 4.02
CA VAL A 289 -6.70 -12.38 4.24
C VAL A 289 -5.97 -12.38 2.91
N CYS A 290 -4.85 -11.66 2.76
CA CYS A 290 -4.18 -11.58 1.45
C CYS A 290 -3.61 -12.96 0.99
N GLN A 291 -4.21 -13.58 -0.03
CA GLN A 291 -3.75 -14.86 -0.59
C GLN A 291 -2.30 -14.79 -1.10
N CYS A 292 -1.91 -13.67 -1.71
CA CYS A 292 -0.58 -13.51 -2.32
C CYS A 292 0.55 -13.54 -1.30
N LYS A 293 0.22 -13.32 -0.02
CA LYS A 293 1.15 -13.38 1.11
C LYS A 293 0.95 -14.63 1.97
N ASN A 294 -0.09 -15.42 1.73
CA ASN A 294 -0.35 -16.62 2.51
C ASN A 294 -0.56 -17.80 1.55
N PRO A 295 0.50 -18.29 0.88
CA PRO A 295 0.38 -19.36 -0.12
C PRO A 295 -0.08 -20.70 0.47
N ASP A 296 0.05 -20.86 1.78
CA ASP A 296 -0.28 -22.05 2.56
C ASP A 296 -1.58 -21.91 3.38
N LEU A 297 -2.36 -20.85 3.12
CA LEU A 297 -3.71 -20.66 3.66
C LEU A 297 -4.68 -20.39 2.51
N GLN A 298 -5.96 -20.72 2.74
CA GLN A 298 -7.04 -20.19 1.93
C GLN A 298 -7.23 -18.71 2.28
N GLY A 299 -6.81 -17.84 1.37
CA GLY A 299 -6.96 -16.39 1.45
C GLY A 299 -7.79 -15.84 0.29
N ASP A 300 -7.89 -14.53 0.27
CA ASP A 300 -8.71 -13.75 -0.65
C ASP A 300 -7.82 -13.03 -1.67
N LEU A 301 -8.40 -12.79 -2.85
CA LEU A 301 -7.80 -11.94 -3.88
C LEU A 301 -8.21 -10.49 -3.63
N CYS A 302 -7.24 -9.61 -3.41
CA CYS A 302 -7.49 -8.21 -3.13
C CYS A 302 -8.08 -7.43 -4.32
N TYR A 303 -7.89 -7.95 -5.54
CA TYR A 303 -8.26 -7.30 -6.81
C TYR A 303 -9.06 -8.24 -7.73
N SER A 304 -9.82 -9.19 -7.17
CA SER A 304 -10.88 -9.84 -7.96
C SER A 304 -11.93 -8.79 -8.34
N ASP A 305 -12.50 -8.91 -9.54
CA ASP A 305 -13.49 -7.99 -10.15
C ASP A 305 -14.82 -7.84 -9.37
N GLN A 306 -14.85 -8.18 -8.08
CA GLN A 306 -16.02 -8.10 -7.22
C GLN A 306 -15.97 -6.85 -6.35
N SER A 307 -16.23 -5.72 -7.00
CA SER A 307 -16.86 -4.55 -6.39
C SER A 307 -17.70 -3.91 -7.48
N GLN A 308 -18.88 -4.47 -7.74
CA GLN A 308 -19.96 -3.64 -8.27
C GLN A 308 -20.26 -2.60 -7.18
N PRO A 309 -20.43 -1.30 -7.52
CA PRO A 309 -21.05 -0.38 -6.57
C PRO A 309 -22.39 -0.99 -6.16
N SER A 310 -22.67 -1.02 -4.85
CA SER A 310 -24.02 -1.33 -4.39
C SER A 310 -24.98 -0.34 -5.05
N GLU A 311 -26.06 -0.85 -5.63
CA GLU A 311 -27.12 -0.05 -6.29
C GLU A 311 -27.80 0.95 -5.34
N GLU A 312 -27.43 1.00 -4.06
CA GLU A 312 -28.05 1.82 -3.02
C GLU A 312 -27.47 3.23 -2.87
N ASN A 313 -26.44 3.63 -3.63
CA ASN A 313 -25.90 5.00 -3.58
C ASN A 313 -25.65 5.59 -4.97
N LEU A 314 -26.66 5.58 -5.84
CA LEU A 314 -26.69 6.50 -6.96
C LEU A 314 -27.14 7.87 -6.45
N PRO A 315 -26.39 8.96 -6.68
CA PRO A 315 -26.89 10.29 -6.38
C PRO A 315 -28.16 10.54 -7.19
N GLU A 316 -29.22 10.95 -6.51
CA GLU A 316 -30.47 11.43 -7.12
C GLU A 316 -30.11 12.41 -8.24
N GLN A 317 -30.52 12.07 -9.47
CA GLN A 317 -30.48 13.02 -10.58
C GLN A 317 -31.33 14.22 -10.21
N LEU A 318 -30.70 15.34 -9.87
CA LEU A 318 -31.40 16.60 -9.75
C LEU A 318 -32.03 16.95 -11.10
N PRO A 319 -33.32 17.31 -11.15
CA PRO A 319 -34.00 17.59 -12.40
C PRO A 319 -33.38 18.82 -13.08
N LEU A 320 -32.88 18.59 -14.29
CA LEU A 320 -32.60 19.67 -15.22
C LEU A 320 -33.95 20.29 -15.61
N PHE A 321 -34.16 21.53 -15.17
CA PHE A 321 -35.33 22.39 -15.40
C PHE A 321 -36.54 22.18 -14.46
N THR A 322 -36.50 22.85 -13.30
CA THR A 322 -37.58 23.73 -12.77
C THR A 322 -37.00 24.64 -11.69
#